data_AF-A0A4R6QKS9-F1
#
_entry.id   AF-A0A4R6QKS9-F1
#
_cell.length_a   1.000
_cell.length_b   1.000
_cell.length_c   1.000
_cell.angle_alpha   90.00
_cell.angle_beta   90.00
_cell.angle_gamma   90.00
#
_symmetry.space_group_name_H-M   'P 1'
#
loop_
_entity.id
_entity.type
_entity.pdbx_description
1 polymer ?
#
loop_
_entity_poly.entity_id
_entity_poly.type
_entity_poly.pdbx_seq_one_letter_code
_entity_poly.pdbx_strand_id
1 'polypeptide(L)'
;MSTTHAGVEAIRERLALAFGEQGLEVRDDSHLHAGHAGAREGGHYTVRLVSERFAGLSRVARHRLVYDALRELMHQGIHALVIDARTPQEC
;
A
#
# COMPACT_ATOMS: atom_id res chain seq x y z
N MET A 1 4.88 -24.57 -2.11
CA MET A 1 4.46 -23.57 -1.11
C MET A 1 5.16 -22.28 -1.47
N SER A 2 4.48 -21.40 -2.20
CA SER A 2 5.10 -20.19 -2.76
C SER A 2 5.51 -19.26 -1.63
N THR A 3 6.80 -18.95 -1.59
CA THR A 3 7.43 -18.01 -0.65
C THR A 3 6.78 -16.64 -0.84
N THR A 4 5.88 -16.22 0.06
CA THR A 4 5.22 -14.91 -0.01
C THR A 4 6.28 -13.82 0.14
N HIS A 5 6.73 -13.26 -0.99
CA HIS A 5 7.52 -12.03 -1.02
C HIS A 5 6.55 -10.85 -0.96
N ALA A 6 6.98 -9.73 -0.36
CA ALA A 6 6.23 -8.48 -0.42
C ALA A 6 6.14 -7.99 -1.87
N GLY A 7 5.09 -8.43 -2.56
CA GLY A 7 4.72 -7.98 -3.89
C GLY A 7 3.37 -7.29 -3.89
N VAL A 8 2.98 -6.76 -5.05
CA VAL A 8 1.69 -6.09 -5.27
C VAL A 8 0.51 -6.94 -4.80
N GLU A 9 0.53 -8.24 -5.10
CA GLU A 9 -0.54 -9.17 -4.72
C GLU A 9 -0.67 -9.33 -3.20
N ALA A 10 0.45 -9.48 -2.48
CA ALA A 10 0.44 -9.62 -1.03
C ALA A 10 -0.10 -8.36 -0.34
N ILE A 11 0.30 -7.17 -0.82
CA ILE A 11 -0.22 -5.88 -0.35
C ILE A 11 -1.72 -5.78 -0.63
N ARG A 12 -2.16 -6.14 -1.84
CA ARG A 12 -3.56 -6.10 -2.23
C ARG A 12 -4.40 -7.01 -1.35
N GLU A 13 -3.97 -8.25 -1.14
CA GLU A 13 -4.70 -9.23 -0.34
C GLU A 13 -4.83 -8.76 1.13
N ARG A 14 -3.74 -8.24 1.71
CA ARG A 14 -3.75 -7.74 3.09
C ARG A 14 -4.69 -6.54 3.27
N LEU A 15 -4.71 -5.62 2.31
CA LEU A 15 -5.59 -4.46 2.33
C LEU A 15 -7.04 -4.83 2.03
N ALA A 16 -7.28 -5.75 1.10
CA ALA A 16 -8.60 -6.27 0.80
C ALA A 16 -9.23 -6.89 2.06
N LEU A 17 -8.45 -7.65 2.83
CA LEU A 17 -8.92 -8.23 4.09
C LEU A 17 -9.23 -7.18 5.16
N ALA A 18 -8.46 -6.09 5.20
CA ALA A 18 -8.58 -5.05 6.23
C ALA A 18 -9.62 -3.96 5.90
N PHE A 19 -9.82 -3.60 4.64
CA PHE A 19 -10.62 -2.44 4.22
C PHE A 19 -11.66 -2.77 3.14
N GLY A 20 -11.59 -3.96 2.54
CA GLY A 20 -12.40 -4.37 1.40
C GLY A 20 -11.68 -4.17 0.05
N GLU A 21 -12.25 -4.74 -1.01
CA GLU A 21 -11.74 -4.61 -2.39
C GLU A 21 -12.27 -3.38 -3.12
N GLN A 22 -13.14 -2.59 -2.48
CA GLN A 22 -13.74 -1.41 -3.11
C GLN A 22 -12.71 -0.32 -3.36
N GLY A 23 -12.52 0.02 -4.64
CA GLY A 23 -11.54 1.04 -5.06
C GLY A 23 -10.10 0.72 -4.64
N LEU A 24 -9.78 -0.54 -4.40
CA LEU A 24 -8.44 -0.99 -4.05
C LEU A 24 -7.57 -1.11 -5.30
N GLU A 25 -6.55 -0.26 -5.41
CA GLU A 25 -5.60 -0.21 -6.51
C GLU A 25 -4.19 -0.24 -5.93
N VAL A 26 -3.38 -1.23 -6.33
CA VAL A 26 -1.99 -1.35 -5.89
C VAL A 26 -1.10 -1.33 -7.12
N ARG A 27 -0.14 -0.41 -7.15
CA ARG A 27 0.80 -0.23 -8.26
C ARG A 27 2.23 -0.38 -7.77
N ASP A 28 3.01 -1.19 -8.47
CA ASP A 28 4.46 -1.21 -8.31
C ASP A 28 5.07 -0.06 -9.11
N ASP A 29 5.80 0.79 -8.40
CA ASP A 29 6.49 1.96 -8.94
C ASP A 29 8.02 1.80 -8.81
N SER A 30 8.49 0.60 -8.43
CA SER A 30 9.90 0.28 -8.23
C SER A 30 10.73 0.47 -9.51
N HIS A 31 10.10 0.32 -10.67
CA HIS A 31 10.71 0.49 -11.98
C HIS A 31 11.13 1.92 -12.32
N LEU A 32 10.55 2.97 -11.69
CA LEU A 32 10.95 4.36 -11.96
C LEU A 32 12.38 4.69 -11.47
N HIS A 33 12.93 3.86 -10.58
CA HIS A 33 14.25 4.10 -9.98
C HIS A 33 15.31 3.05 -10.36
N ALA A 34 14.97 2.09 -11.25
CA ALA A 34 15.86 1.00 -11.67
C ALA A 34 17.05 1.43 -12.58
N GLY A 35 17.29 2.73 -12.76
CA GLY A 35 18.19 3.26 -13.80
C GLY A 35 19.49 3.92 -13.34
N HIS A 36 19.76 4.06 -12.04
CA HIS A 36 20.97 4.76 -11.55
C HIS A 36 21.91 3.85 -10.76
N ALA A 37 23.22 4.05 -10.92
CA ALA A 37 24.31 3.28 -10.32
C ALA A 37 24.40 3.29 -8.77
N GLY A 38 23.40 3.88 -8.09
CA GLY A 38 23.18 3.82 -6.65
C GLY A 38 21.94 3.01 -6.23
N ALA A 39 21.25 2.35 -7.17
CA ALA A 39 19.98 1.64 -6.99
C ALA A 39 20.12 0.39 -6.09
N ARG A 40 20.25 0.60 -4.79
CA ARG A 40 20.00 -0.37 -3.73
C ARG A 40 18.91 0.16 -2.81
N GLU A 41 17.79 0.65 -3.34
CA GLU A 41 16.86 1.43 -2.51
C GLU A 41 15.41 0.95 -2.65
N GLY A 42 15.22 -0.37 -2.69
CA GLY A 42 13.97 -1.07 -2.39
C GLY A 42 12.72 -0.77 -3.24
N GLY A 43 11.67 -1.55 -3.01
CA GLY A 43 10.43 -1.46 -3.78
C GLY A 43 9.63 -0.21 -3.40
N HIS A 44 9.27 0.59 -4.40
CA HIS A 44 8.31 1.68 -4.28
C HIS A 44 6.92 1.18 -4.68
N TYR A 45 5.93 1.37 -3.81
CA TYR A 45 4.56 0.94 -4.07
C TYR A 45 3.60 2.11 -3.87
N THR A 46 2.61 2.23 -4.75
CA THR A 46 1.50 3.17 -4.61
C THR A 46 0.24 2.39 -4.35
N VAL A 47 -0.50 2.78 -3.32
CA VAL A 47 -1.75 2.13 -2.93
C VAL A 47 -2.85 3.14 -2.81
N ARG A 48 -3.92 2.92 -3.56
CA ARG A 48 -5.16 3.67 -3.49
C ARG A 48 -6.25 2.76 -2.95
N LEU A 49 -7.06 3.29 -2.08
CA LEU A 49 -8.09 2.52 -1.40
C LEU A 49 -9.24 3.43 -1.00
N VAL A 50 -10.46 2.93 -1.20
CA VAL A 50 -11.70 3.65 -0.93
C VAL A 50 -12.48 2.86 0.11
N SER A 51 -12.71 3.43 1.29
CA SER A 51 -13.45 2.74 2.34
C SER A 51 -14.21 3.71 3.23
N GLU A 52 -15.41 3.31 3.64
CA GLU A 52 -16.17 4.03 4.66
C GLU A 52 -15.45 4.08 6.01
N ARG A 53 -14.50 3.15 6.26
CA ARG A 53 -13.65 3.18 7.46
C ARG A 53 -12.80 4.45 7.59
N PHE A 54 -12.61 5.19 6.50
CA PHE A 54 -11.89 6.46 6.50
C PHE A 54 -12.79 7.68 6.76
N ALA A 55 -14.10 7.49 6.82
CA ALA A 55 -15.06 8.56 7.09
C ALA A 55 -14.83 9.12 8.50
N GLY A 56 -14.77 10.45 8.61
CA GLY A 56 -14.48 11.15 9.86
C GLY A 56 -13.03 11.05 10.36
N LEU A 57 -12.16 10.29 9.68
CA LEU A 57 -10.74 10.19 10.04
C LEU A 57 -9.90 11.26 9.32
N SER A 58 -8.95 11.84 10.06
CA SER A 58 -7.94 12.73 9.48
C SER A 58 -6.99 11.97 8.54
N ARG A 59 -6.38 12.67 7.59
CA ARG A 59 -5.42 12.08 6.64
C ARG A 59 -4.35 11.23 7.33
N VAL A 60 -3.78 11.73 8.44
CA VAL A 60 -2.76 11.00 9.22
C VAL A 60 -3.32 9.73 9.84
N ALA A 61 -4.54 9.76 10.39
CA ALA A 61 -5.19 8.58 10.96
C ALA A 61 -5.46 7.50 9.89
N ARG A 62 -5.91 7.92 8.70
CA ARG A 62 -6.10 7.01 7.55
C ARG A 62 -4.79 6.35 7.14
N HIS A 63 -3.73 7.14 6.98
CA HIS A 63 -2.40 6.62 6.65
C HIS A 63 -1.91 5.64 7.71
N ARG A 64 -2.12 5.96 9.00
CA ARG A 64 -1.70 5.10 10.11
C ARG A 64 -2.43 3.75 10.11
N LEU A 65 -3.71 3.71 9.79
CA LEU A 65 -4.46 2.45 9.64
C LEU A 65 -3.90 1.57 8.51
N VAL A 66 -3.65 2.17 7.35
CA VAL A 66 -3.09 1.45 6.19
C VAL A 66 -1.68 0.95 6.50
N TYR A 67 -0.86 1.79 7.13
CA TYR A 67 0.49 1.44 7.54
C TYR A 67 0.49 0.30 8.57
N ASP A 68 -0.47 0.31 9.50
CA ASP A 68 -0.62 -0.76 10.50
C ASP A 68 -1.02 -2.09 9.86
N ALA A 69 -1.92 -2.07 8.86
CA ALA A 69 -2.29 -3.26 8.09
C ALA A 69 -1.12 -3.83 7.28
N LEU A 70 -0.21 -2.98 6.81
CA LEU A 70 0.94 -3.37 5.97
C LEU A 70 2.25 -3.50 6.75
N ARG A 71 2.25 -3.23 8.06
CA ARG A 71 3.43 -3.32 8.93
C ARG A 71 4.21 -4.61 8.75
N GLU A 72 3.50 -5.74 8.65
CA GLU A 72 4.12 -7.06 8.53
C GLU A 72 4.83 -7.22 7.19
N LEU A 73 4.24 -6.71 6.11
CA LEU A 73 4.80 -6.72 4.75
C LEU A 73 5.93 -5.70 4.59
N MET A 74 5.93 -4.61 5.37
CA MET A 74 6.99 -3.60 5.33
C MET A 74 8.35 -4.15 5.77
N HIS A 75 8.36 -5.05 6.74
CA HIS A 75 9.60 -5.71 7.17
C HIS A 75 10.19 -6.65 6.10
N GLN A 76 9.45 -6.92 5.01
CA GLN A 76 9.82 -7.87 3.97
C GLN A 76 10.34 -7.22 2.68
N GLY A 77 10.52 -5.88 2.64
CA GLY A 77 11.22 -5.22 1.51
C GLY A 77 10.57 -3.95 0.94
N ILE A 78 9.46 -3.48 1.51
CA ILE A 78 8.84 -2.21 1.11
C ILE A 78 9.68 -1.05 1.66
N HIS A 79 10.34 -0.28 0.80
CA HIS A 79 11.10 0.91 1.21
C HIS A 79 10.24 2.17 1.25
N ALA A 80 9.36 2.33 0.26
CA ALA A 80 8.48 3.48 0.18
C ALA A 80 7.07 3.05 -0.23
N LEU A 81 6.08 3.57 0.49
CA LEU A 81 4.67 3.32 0.23
C LEU A 81 3.93 4.65 0.14
N VAL A 82 3.35 4.93 -1.03
CA VAL A 82 2.44 6.05 -1.23
C VAL A 82 1.03 5.56 -0.92
N ILE A 83 0.34 6.23 0.01
CA ILE A 83 -1.00 5.86 0.46
C ILE A 83 -1.98 6.96 0.04
N ASP A 84 -2.98 6.59 -0.78
CA ASP A 84 -4.12 7.42 -1.16
C ASP A 84 -5.39 6.80 -0.56
N ALA A 85 -5.74 7.21 0.65
CA ALA A 85 -6.89 6.70 1.39
C ALA A 85 -8.08 7.67 1.30
N ARG A 86 -9.07 7.31 0.50
CA ARG A 86 -10.27 8.13 0.24
C ARG A 86 -11.53 7.49 0.81
N THR A 87 -12.53 8.30 1.04
CA THR A 87 -13.88 7.83 1.40
C THR A 87 -14.72 7.72 0.13
N PRO A 88 -15.71 6.82 0.07
CA PRO A 88 -16.58 6.70 -1.10
C PRO A 88 -17.35 7.99 -1.42
N GLN A 89 -17.52 8.88 -0.44
CA GLN A 89 -18.12 10.21 -0.63
C GLN A 89 -17.21 11.22 -1.34
N GLU A 90 -15.91 10.92 -1.48
CA GLU A 90 -14.90 11.77 -2.13
C GLU A 90 -14.52 11.25 -3.54
N CYS A 91 -15.23 10.21 -4.02
CA CYS A 91 -14.99 9.54 -5.30
C CYS A 91 -16.11 9.81 -6.30
#